data_AF-A0AAV4UHF2-F1
#
_entry.id   AF-A0AAV4UHF2-F1
#
_cell.length_a   1.000
_cell.length_b   1.000
_cell.length_c   1.000
_cell.angle_alpha   90.00
_cell.angle_beta   90.00
_cell.angle_gamma   90.00
#
_symmetry.space_group_name_H-M   'P 1'
#
loop_
_entity.id
_entity.type
_entity.pdbx_description
1 polymer ?
#
loop_
_entity_poly.entity_id
_entity_poly.type
_entity_poly.pdbx_seq_one_letter_code
_entity_poly.pdbx_strand_id
1 'polypeptide(L)'
;MVLIGILIDVDGMRIMIILIDIDGMMITALMVLIGILIDIDGMMIIALMVLNGILIEADSMMITALMVLIGILIDVDGMMITALMVLIGILIDIDGIMITTLKWSTSFVNS
;
A
#
# COMPACT_ATOMS: atom_id res chain seq x y z
N MET A 1 -25.11 -4.70 -6.42
CA MET A 1 -23.92 -4.21 -5.72
C MET A 1 -23.94 -4.63 -4.26
N VAL A 2 -23.06 -5.55 -3.88
CA VAL A 2 -22.84 -5.96 -2.48
C VAL A 2 -21.52 -5.35 -2.04
N LEU A 3 -21.50 -4.71 -0.86
CA LEU A 3 -20.30 -4.12 -0.26
C LEU A 3 -20.06 -4.73 1.11
N ILE A 4 -18.91 -5.38 1.29
CA ILE A 4 -18.50 -5.94 2.59
C ILE A 4 -17.14 -5.36 2.94
N GLY A 5 -17.04 -4.72 4.11
CA GLY A 5 -15.81 -4.16 4.64
C GLY A 5 -15.39 -4.85 5.93
N ILE A 6 -14.13 -5.25 6.01
CA ILE A 6 -13.53 -5.84 7.21
C ILE A 6 -12.30 -5.03 7.58
N LEU A 7 -12.19 -4.64 8.86
CA LEU A 7 -10.99 -4.04 9.43
C LEU A 7 -10.40 -5.04 10.43
N ILE A 8 -9.12 -5.33 10.28
CA ILE A 8 -8.36 -6.27 11.11
C ILE A 8 -7.15 -5.52 11.67
N ASP A 9 -6.91 -5.65 12.96
CA ASP A 9 -5.73 -5.12 13.65
C ASP A 9 -4.93 -6.30 14.20
N VAL A 10 -3.69 -6.46 13.72
CA VAL A 10 -2.80 -7.57 14.09
C VAL A 10 -1.40 -7.02 14.29
N ASP A 11 -0.89 -7.08 15.52
CA ASP A 11 0.51 -6.78 15.86
C ASP A 11 1.07 -5.47 15.28
N GLY A 12 0.31 -4.37 15.37
CA GLY A 12 0.73 -3.06 14.86
C GLY A 12 0.54 -2.86 13.35
N MET A 13 -0.09 -3.83 12.68
CA MET A 13 -0.56 -3.76 11.31
C MET A 13 -2.08 -3.61 11.28
N ARG A 14 -2.57 -2.60 10.57
CA ARG A 14 -4.00 -2.40 10.32
C ARG A 14 -4.31 -2.77 8.87
N ILE A 15 -5.20 -3.73 8.67
CA ILE A 15 -5.63 -4.21 7.36
C ILE A 15 -7.10 -3.87 7.15
N MET A 16 -7.41 -3.16 6.07
CA MET A 16 -8.77 -2.98 5.58
C MET A 16 -8.95 -3.79 4.30
N ILE A 17 -10.01 -4.60 4.25
CA ILE A 17 -10.42 -5.36 3.07
C ILE A 17 -11.83 -4.91 2.70
N ILE A 18 -12.04 -4.53 1.45
CA ILE A 18 -13.34 -4.14 0.91
C ILE A 18 -13.63 -5.01 -0.30
N LEU A 19 -14.75 -5.72 -0.27
CA LEU A 19 -15.26 -6.52 -1.38
C LEU A 19 -16.46 -5.84 -2.00
N ILE A 20 -16.43 -5.66 -3.32
CA ILE A 20 -17.49 -5.03 -4.10
C ILE A 20 -17.86 -5.94 -5.27
N ASP A 21 -19.13 -6.35 -5.34
CA ASP A 21 -19.69 -7.10 -6.48
C ASP A 21 -20.44 -6.12 -7.40
N ILE A 22 -19.99 -5.97 -8.65
CA ILE A 22 -20.60 -5.08 -9.66
C ILE A 22 -20.76 -5.86 -10.98
N ASP A 23 -22.00 -6.15 -11.36
CA ASP A 23 -22.39 -6.62 -12.70
C ASP A 23 -21.48 -7.71 -13.32
N GLY A 24 -21.17 -8.77 -12.56
CA GLY A 24 -20.31 -9.86 -13.02
C GLY A 24 -18.80 -9.64 -12.82
N MET A 25 -18.44 -8.58 -12.10
CA MET A 25 -17.07 -8.26 -11.72
C MET A 25 -16.94 -8.21 -10.19
N MET A 26 -15.96 -8.93 -9.66
CA MET A 26 -15.61 -8.86 -8.24
C MET A 26 -14.41 -7.94 -8.05
N ILE A 27 -14.52 -6.95 -7.18
CA ILE A 27 -13.46 -6.02 -6.84
C ILE A 27 -13.07 -6.22 -5.37
N THR A 28 -11.81 -6.55 -5.12
CA THR A 28 -11.22 -6.62 -3.79
C THR A 28 -10.24 -5.48 -3.62
N ALA A 29 -10.56 -4.48 -2.80
CA ALA A 29 -9.63 -3.45 -2.38
C ALA A 29 -8.99 -3.82 -1.03
N LEU A 30 -7.67 -3.71 -0.95
CA LEU A 30 -6.85 -4.01 0.22
C LEU A 30 -6.07 -2.77 0.61
N MET A 31 -6.09 -2.41 1.89
CA MET A 31 -5.20 -1.40 2.46
C MET A 31 -4.50 -1.98 3.68
N VAL A 32 -3.17 -1.88 3.74
CA VAL A 32 -2.35 -2.31 4.87
C VAL A 32 -1.55 -1.11 5.34
N LEU A 33 -1.64 -0.78 6.63
CA LEU A 33 -0.83 0.24 7.29
C LEU A 33 0.03 -0.42 8.35
N ILE A 34 1.34 -0.23 8.25
CA ILE A 34 2.34 -0.69 9.22
C ILE A 34 3.14 0.53 9.66
N GLY A 35 3.31 0.70 10.98
CA GLY A 35 4.12 1.75 11.56
C GLY A 35 5.05 1.21 12.63
N ILE A 36 6.30 1.65 12.62
CA ILE A 36 7.33 1.28 13.60
C ILE A 36 7.98 2.55 14.13
N LEU A 37 8.12 2.64 15.46
CA LEU A 37 8.88 3.67 16.16
C LEU A 37 10.19 3.06 16.65
N ILE A 38 11.31 3.71 16.32
CA ILE A 38 12.66 3.27 16.68
C ILE A 38 13.35 4.46 17.36
N ASP A 39 13.98 4.23 18.51
CA ASP A 39 14.85 5.18 19.19
C ASP A 39 16.31 4.74 18.95
N ILE A 40 17.12 5.62 18.34
CA ILE A 40 18.54 5.37 18.11
C ILE A 40 19.33 6.55 18.66
N ASP A 41 20.05 6.33 19.76
CA ASP A 41 20.93 7.32 20.39
C ASP A 41 20.25 8.68 20.69
N GLY A 42 18.97 8.66 21.06
CA GLY A 42 18.19 9.87 21.35
C GLY A 42 17.52 10.51 20.14
N MET A 43 17.66 9.92 18.95
CA MET A 43 16.90 10.28 17.74
C MET A 43 15.65 9.43 17.62
N MET A 44 14.50 10.06 17.37
CA MET A 44 13.26 9.36 17.06
C MET A 44 13.15 9.09 15.57
N ILE A 45 12.99 7.83 15.19
CA ILE A 45 12.74 7.40 13.81
C ILE A 45 11.36 6.76 13.73
N ILE A 46 10.53 7.28 12.83
CA ILE A 46 9.22 6.72 12.50
C ILE A 46 9.30 6.13 11.10
N ALA A 47 9.17 4.82 10.98
CA ALA A 47 9.04 4.13 9.69
C ALA A 47 7.57 3.78 9.44
N LEU A 48 7.06 4.14 8.26
CA LEU A 48 5.69 3.91 7.82
C LEU A 48 5.69 3.13 6.50
N MET A 49 4.84 2.12 6.40
CA MET A 49 4.53 1.45 5.14
C MET A 49 3.02 1.41 4.95
N VAL A 50 2.58 1.89 3.79
CA VAL A 50 1.19 1.80 3.33
C VAL A 50 1.17 1.00 2.04
N LEU A 51 0.46 -0.12 2.03
CA LEU A 51 0.15 -0.87 0.82
C LEU A 51 -1.32 -0.62 0.49
N ASN A 52 -1.61 -0.17 -0.72
CA ASN A 52 -2.95 -0.13 -1.28
C ASN A 52 -2.99 -1.05 -2.49
N GLY A 53 -4.01 -1.88 -2.57
CA GLY A 53 -4.21 -2.81 -3.66
C GLY A 53 -5.65 -2.86 -4.10
N ILE A 54 -5.86 -3.11 -5.39
CA ILE A 54 -7.16 -3.43 -5.96
C ILE A 54 -6.96 -4.65 -6.84
N LEU A 55 -7.71 -5.71 -6.57
CA LEU A 55 -7.87 -6.86 -7.43
C LEU A 55 -9.25 -6.78 -8.09
N ILE A 56 -9.28 -6.92 -9.41
CA ILE A 56 -10.50 -6.95 -10.21
C ILE A 56 -10.53 -8.29 -10.91
N GLU A 57 -11.59 -9.07 -10.67
CA GLU A 57 -11.84 -10.37 -11.27
C GLU A 57 -13.05 -10.26 -12.20
N ALA A 58 -12.85 -10.56 -13.48
CA ALA A 58 -13.89 -10.65 -14.49
C ALA A 58 -13.68 -11.96 -15.30
N ASP A 59 -14.73 -12.47 -15.94
CA ASP A 59 -14.82 -13.79 -16.61
C ASP A 59 -13.49 -14.47 -17.01
N SER A 60 -12.63 -13.79 -17.76
CA SER A 60 -11.34 -14.32 -18.24
C SER A 60 -10.13 -13.41 -17.95
N MET A 61 -10.27 -12.44 -17.04
CA MET A 61 -9.23 -11.44 -16.76
C MET A 61 -9.13 -11.13 -15.26
N MET A 62 -7.90 -11.14 -14.75
CA MET A 62 -7.57 -10.68 -13.40
C MET A 62 -6.66 -9.46 -13.50
N ILE A 63 -7.04 -8.34 -12.87
CA ILE A 63 -6.22 -7.13 -12.79
C ILE A 63 -5.87 -6.88 -11.34
N THR A 64 -4.58 -6.86 -11.02
CA THR A 64 -4.07 -6.43 -9.72
C THR A 64 -3.35 -5.10 -9.87
N ALA A 65 -3.91 -4.01 -9.34
CA ALA A 65 -3.22 -2.75 -9.18
C ALA A 65 -2.70 -2.64 -7.73
N LEU A 66 -1.44 -2.28 -7.56
CA LEU A 66 -0.80 -2.12 -6.25
C LEU A 66 -0.09 -0.77 -6.17
N MET A 67 -0.13 -0.15 -5.00
CA MET A 67 0.64 1.03 -4.64
C MET A 67 1.27 0.79 -3.27
N VAL A 68 2.59 0.86 -3.20
CA VAL A 68 3.36 0.85 -1.96
C VAL A 68 3.88 2.25 -1.70
N LEU A 69 3.58 2.80 -0.53
CA LEU A 69 4.21 4.01 -0.01
C LEU A 69 5.06 3.61 1.20
N ILE A 70 6.36 3.87 1.13
CA ILE A 70 7.29 3.68 2.24
C ILE A 70 7.77 5.07 2.66
N GLY A 71 7.69 5.36 3.95
CA GLY A 71 8.13 6.62 4.52
C GLY A 71 9.00 6.43 5.73
N ILE A 72 9.98 7.31 5.91
CA ILE A 72 10.76 7.43 7.13
C ILE A 72 10.75 8.90 7.55
N LEU A 73 10.47 9.15 8.82
CA LEU A 73 10.62 10.44 9.48
C LEU A 73 11.72 10.30 10.54
N ILE A 74 12.67 11.22 10.57
CA ILE A 74 13.77 11.24 11.51
C ILE A 74 13.81 12.62 12.18
N ASP A 75 13.83 12.64 13.51
CA ASP A 75 14.13 13.85 14.31
C ASP A 75 15.61 13.86 14.68
N VAL A 76 16.35 14.87 14.21
CA VAL A 76 17.76 15.09 14.52
C VAL A 76 17.92 16.49 15.10
N ASP A 77 18.18 16.58 16.40
CA ASP A 77 18.42 17.85 17.12
C ASP A 77 17.34 18.93 16.87
N GLY A 78 16.07 18.53 16.73
CA GLY A 78 14.95 19.43 16.47
C GLY A 78 14.71 19.77 15.00
N MET A 79 15.42 19.12 14.07
CA MET A 79 15.14 19.15 12.63
C MET A 79 14.43 17.87 12.20
N MET A 80 13.33 18.01 11.44
CA MET A 80 12.59 16.88 10.89
C MET A 80 13.02 16.60 9.46
N ILE A 81 13.53 15.38 9.23
CA ILE A 81 13.89 14.88 7.91
C ILE A 81 12.85 13.84 7.49
N THR A 82 12.29 14.00 6.28
CA THR A 82 11.33 13.04 5.73
C THR A 82 11.81 12.49 4.40
N ALA A 83 11.70 11.17 4.24
CA ALA A 83 11.97 10.46 2.99
C ALA A 83 10.77 9.61 2.63
N LEU A 84 10.29 9.72 1.38
CA LEU A 84 9.15 8.96 0.87
C LEU A 84 9.55 8.25 -0.44
N MET A 85 9.16 6.98 -0.55
CA MET A 85 9.26 6.19 -1.77
C MET A 85 7.87 5.65 -2.13
N VAL A 86 7.48 5.84 -3.39
CA VAL A 86 6.22 5.33 -3.95
C VAL A 86 6.56 4.32 -5.03
N LEU A 87 5.96 3.13 -4.97
CA LEU A 87 5.98 2.12 -6.02
C LEU A 87 4.54 1.87 -6.47
N ILE A 88 4.24 2.06 -7.75
CA ILE A 88 2.93 1.77 -8.35
C ILE A 88 3.12 0.67 -9.37
N GLY A 89 2.30 -0.37 -9.30
CA GLY A 89 2.33 -1.50 -10.19
C GLY A 89 0.94 -1.90 -10.67
N ILE A 90 0.87 -2.39 -11.91
CA ILE A 90 -0.32 -3.08 -12.42
C ILE A 90 0.12 -4.40 -13.03
N LEU A 91 -0.55 -5.47 -12.61
CA LEU A 91 -0.43 -6.82 -13.11
C LEU A 91 -1.75 -7.21 -13.78
N ILE A 92 -1.67 -7.69 -15.00
CA ILE A 92 -2.82 -8.16 -15.78
C ILE A 92 -2.55 -9.61 -16.17
N ASP A 93 -3.47 -10.51 -15.84
CA ASP A 93 -3.50 -11.90 -16.29
C ASP A 93 -4.69 -12.09 -17.23
N ILE A 94 -4.42 -12.47 -18.49
CA ILE A 94 -5.40 -12.78 -19.52
C ILE A 94 -5.04 -14.13 -20.12
N ASP A 95 -5.89 -15.14 -19.94
CA ASP A 95 -5.75 -16.47 -20.56
C ASP A 95 -4.33 -17.06 -20.50
N GLY A 96 -3.62 -16.87 -19.38
CA GLY A 96 -2.25 -17.36 -19.16
C GLY A 96 -1.13 -16.44 -19.66
N ILE A 97 -1.44 -15.22 -20.11
CA ILE A 97 -0.49 -14.17 -20.45
C ILE A 97 -0.45 -13.15 -19.31
N MET A 98 0.71 -13.05 -18.66
CA MET A 98 0.95 -12.07 -17.59
C MET A 98 1.69 -10.84 -18.11
N ILE A 99 1.11 -9.65 -17.93
CA ILE A 99 1.72 -8.35 -18.27
C ILE A 99 1.91 -7.53 -16.99
N THR A 100 3.12 -7.03 -16.77
CA THR A 100 3.46 -6.22 -15.60
C THR A 100 4.03 -4.86 -15.99
N THR A 101 3.64 -3.81 -15.27
CA THR A 101 4.27 -2.49 -15.34
C THR A 101 4.50 -1.97 -13.92
N LEU A 102 5.72 -1.48 -13.63
CA LEU A 102 6.09 -0.90 -12.34
C LEU A 102 6.69 0.48 -12.54
N LYS A 103 6.28 1.45 -11.71
CA LYS A 103 6.82 2.81 -11.67
C LYS A 103 7.21 3.15 -10.24
N TRP A 104 8.39 3.73 -10.04
CA TRP A 104 8.84 4.19 -8.74
C TRP A 104 9.09 5.71 -8.77
N SER A 105 8.95 6.35 -7.60
CA SER A 105 9.28 7.76 -7.37
C SER A 105 9.81 7.91 -5.94
N THR A 106 10.76 8.82 -5.74
CA THR A 106 11.32 9.16 -4.43
C THR A 106 11.28 10.66 -4.21
N SER A 107 10.96 11.09 -2.99
CA SER A 107 10.99 12.50 -2.60
C SER A 107 11.61 12.65 -1.21
N PHE A 108 12.42 13.70 -1.02
CA PHE A 108 13.00 14.07 0.26
C PHE A 108 12.56 15.50 0.60
N VAL A 109 12.12 15.72 1.83
CA VAL A 109 11.76 17.05 2.32
C VAL A 109 12.39 17.24 3.70
N ASN A 110 13.22 18.28 3.80
CA ASN A 110 13.65 18.84 5.09
C ASN A 110 12.73 20.02 5.41
N SER A 111 12.15 20.01 6.60
CA SER A 111 11.30 21.08 7.13
C SER A 111 11.93 21.70 8.35
#